data_AF-A0A935F7B0-F1
#
_entry.id   AF-A0A935F7B0-F1
#
_cell.length_a   1.000
_cell.length_b   1.000
_cell.length_c   1.000
_cell.angle_alpha   90.00
_cell.angle_beta   90.00
_cell.angle_gamma   90.00
#
_symmetry.space_group_name_H-M   'P 1'
#
loop_
_entity.id
_entity.type
_entity.pdbx_description
1 polymer ?
#
loop_
_entity_poly.entity_id
_entity_poly.type
_entity_poly.pdbx_seq_one_letter_code
_entity_poly.pdbx_strand_id
1 'polypeptide(L)'
;MQRDGWMFDYTALRLAEAAQHRMDWHRERLAFWAAKREETLVTIRSEGLEIDEKIVIGVHTPKARDWERANRVTVRDDLRMQLDEVLHKLKEHTGRLAEYDGWRQMLAANPEARLSLDIADWLYFFGEPA
;
A
#
# COMPACT_ATOMS: atom_id res chain seq x y z
N MET A 1 33.88 6.60 11.09
CA MET A 1 33.02 7.18 12.14
C MET A 1 31.99 6.11 12.53
N GLN A 2 32.02 5.61 13.77
CA GLN A 2 31.19 4.48 14.23
C GLN A 2 29.81 4.99 14.67
N ARG A 3 28.94 5.25 13.70
CA ARG A 3 27.55 5.69 13.94
C ARG A 3 26.63 4.56 14.44
N ASP A 4 27.01 3.31 14.19
CA ASP A 4 26.16 2.14 14.42
C ASP A 4 26.02 1.76 15.91
N GLY A 5 26.83 2.37 16.80
CA GLY A 5 26.75 2.16 18.25
C GLY A 5 26.06 3.30 19.01
N TRP A 6 25.45 4.25 18.31
CA TRP A 6 24.80 5.37 18.95
C TRP A 6 23.45 4.95 19.50
N MET A 7 23.25 5.24 20.79
CA MET A 7 22.02 4.94 21.52
C MET A 7 21.51 6.23 22.15
N PHE A 8 20.20 6.45 22.05
CA PHE A 8 19.54 7.62 22.62
C PHE A 8 18.36 7.20 23.49
N ASP A 9 18.31 7.74 24.70
CA ASP A 9 17.25 7.41 25.66
C ASP A 9 16.04 8.31 25.46
N TYR A 10 14.86 7.69 25.34
CA TYR A 10 13.58 8.35 25.28
C TYR A 10 12.63 7.80 26.34
N THR A 11 11.67 8.62 26.75
CA THR A 11 10.55 8.11 27.55
C THR A 11 9.59 7.34 26.66
N ALA A 12 8.97 6.29 27.20
CA ALA A 12 7.94 5.54 26.50
C ALA A 12 6.78 6.43 26.07
N LEU A 13 6.43 7.46 26.87
CA LEU A 13 5.45 8.46 26.48
C LEU A 13 5.83 9.15 25.15
N ARG A 14 7.09 9.55 24.99
CA ARG A 14 7.56 10.21 23.77
C ARG A 14 7.50 9.29 22.55
N LEU A 15 7.78 8.00 22.75
CA LEU A 15 7.65 6.99 21.69
C LEU A 15 6.19 6.70 21.35
N ALA A 16 5.28 6.76 22.34
CA ALA A 16 3.85 6.62 22.12
C ALA A 16 3.29 7.78 21.28
N GLU A 17 3.73 9.02 21.56
CA GLU A 17 3.40 10.20 20.74
C GLU A 17 3.90 10.03 19.28
N ALA A 18 5.12 9.54 19.11
CA ALA A 18 5.68 9.27 17.79
C ALA A 18 4.89 8.20 17.04
N ALA A 19 4.55 7.10 17.71
CA ALA A 19 3.70 6.05 17.15
C ALA A 19 2.31 6.59 16.75
N GLN A 20 1.72 7.47 17.55
CA GLN A 20 0.45 8.13 17.19
C GLN A 20 0.60 8.98 15.93
N HIS A 21 1.67 9.78 15.81
CA HIS A 21 1.92 10.56 14.59
C HIS A 21 2.10 9.66 13.35
N ARG A 22 2.74 8.50 13.49
CA ARG A 22 2.82 7.49 12.43
C ARG A 22 1.45 6.97 12.02
N MET A 23 0.59 6.72 13.00
CA MET A 23 -0.77 6.27 12.72
C MET A 23 -1.56 7.33 11.95
N ASP A 24 -1.43 8.60 12.30
CA ASP A 24 -2.14 9.68 11.61
C ASP A 24 -1.71 9.78 10.14
N TRP A 25 -0.40 9.69 9.86
CA TRP A 25 0.11 9.63 8.48
C TRP A 25 -0.44 8.41 7.70
N HIS A 26 -0.45 7.22 8.31
CA HIS A 26 -0.98 6.02 7.66
C HIS A 26 -2.50 6.10 7.43
N ARG A 27 -3.27 6.76 8.31
CA ARG A 27 -4.71 7.02 8.09
C ARG A 27 -4.94 7.91 6.88
N GLU A 28 -4.16 8.97 6.73
CA GLU A 28 -4.23 9.86 5.56
C GLU A 28 -3.90 9.09 4.27
N ARG A 29 -2.84 8.27 4.29
CA ARG A 29 -2.49 7.43 3.14
C ARG A 29 -3.58 6.41 2.80
N LEU A 30 -4.19 5.78 3.80
CA LEU A 30 -5.33 4.88 3.57
C LEU A 30 -6.51 5.59 2.91
N ALA A 31 -6.85 6.79 3.36
CA ALA A 31 -7.91 7.59 2.73
C ALA A 31 -7.57 7.91 1.27
N PHE A 32 -6.32 8.31 1.00
CA PHE A 32 -5.83 8.56 -0.35
C PHE A 32 -5.95 7.32 -1.25
N TRP A 33 -5.44 6.16 -0.81
CA TRP A 33 -5.47 4.93 -1.60
C TRP A 33 -6.88 4.35 -1.75
N ALA A 34 -7.76 4.55 -0.77
CA ALA A 34 -9.17 4.17 -0.89
C ALA A 34 -9.87 4.99 -1.96
N ALA A 35 -9.63 6.30 -2.02
CA ALA A 35 -10.14 7.15 -3.11
C ALA A 35 -9.57 6.71 -4.46
N LYS A 36 -8.26 6.38 -4.52
CA LYS A 36 -7.61 5.89 -5.74
C LYS A 36 -8.20 4.57 -6.22
N ARG A 37 -8.56 3.65 -5.31
CA ARG A 37 -9.24 2.40 -5.64
C ARG A 37 -10.55 2.65 -6.36
N GLU A 38 -11.37 3.56 -5.85
CA GLU A 38 -12.65 3.88 -6.48
C GLU A 38 -12.46 4.49 -7.86
N GLU A 39 -11.48 5.38 -8.04
CA GLU A 39 -11.09 5.93 -9.35
C GLU A 39 -10.69 4.82 -10.34
N THR A 40 -9.76 3.94 -9.95
CA THR A 40 -9.29 2.84 -10.80
C THR A 40 -10.44 1.88 -11.17
N LEU A 41 -11.35 1.59 -10.24
CA LEU A 41 -12.52 0.76 -10.54
C LEU A 41 -13.52 1.43 -11.50
N VAL A 42 -13.68 2.75 -11.43
CA VAL A 42 -14.46 3.51 -12.43
C VAL A 42 -13.82 3.39 -13.80
N THR A 43 -12.51 3.61 -13.91
CA THR A 43 -11.78 3.50 -15.19
C THR A 43 -11.82 2.09 -15.76
N ILE A 44 -11.67 1.05 -14.94
CA ILE A 44 -11.82 -0.34 -15.39
C ILE A 44 -13.23 -0.60 -15.94
N ARG A 45 -14.27 -0.04 -15.32
CA ARG A 45 -15.64 -0.19 -15.82
C ARG A 45 -15.89 0.54 -17.13
N SER A 46 -15.27 1.71 -17.34
CA SER A 46 -15.47 2.52 -18.56
C SER A 46 -14.58 2.11 -19.73
N GLU A 47 -13.34 1.72 -19.44
CA GLU A 47 -12.27 1.56 -20.43
C GLU A 47 -11.51 0.23 -20.30
N GLY A 48 -11.82 -0.56 -19.27
CA GLY A 48 -11.06 -1.76 -18.92
C GLY A 48 -11.30 -2.97 -19.81
N LEU A 49 -11.89 -2.81 -20.99
CA LEU A 49 -12.00 -3.87 -21.99
C LEU A 49 -11.17 -3.49 -23.21
N GLU A 50 -10.07 -4.20 -23.42
CA GLU A 50 -9.34 -4.16 -24.68
C GLU A 50 -9.87 -5.29 -25.58
N ILE A 51 -10.39 -4.91 -26.75
CA ILE A 51 -10.67 -5.88 -27.82
C ILE A 51 -9.39 -5.95 -28.64
N ASP A 52 -8.76 -7.12 -28.69
CA ASP A 52 -7.55 -7.35 -29.49
C ASP A 52 -7.89 -7.18 -30.98
N GLU A 53 -7.70 -5.97 -31.52
CA GLU A 53 -8.04 -5.59 -32.90
C GLU A 53 -7.25 -6.40 -33.95
N LYS A 54 -6.19 -7.13 -33.57
CA LYS A 54 -5.52 -8.08 -34.47
C LYS A 54 -6.45 -9.21 -34.93
N ILE A 55 -7.60 -9.40 -34.27
CA ILE A 55 -8.64 -10.37 -34.64
C ILE A 55 -9.59 -9.80 -35.70
N VAL A 56 -9.72 -8.47 -35.83
CA VAL A 56 -10.76 -7.83 -36.66
C VAL A 56 -10.34 -7.67 -38.13
N ILE A 57 -9.04 -7.60 -38.42
CA ILE A 57 -8.56 -7.29 -39.79
C ILE A 57 -8.29 -8.54 -40.66
N GLY A 58 -8.51 -9.77 -40.17
CA GLY A 58 -8.30 -10.91 -41.07
C GLY A 58 -8.79 -12.27 -40.64
N VAL A 59 -10.09 -12.55 -40.79
CA VAL A 59 -10.56 -13.89 -41.18
C VAL A 59 -11.84 -13.79 -42.02
N HIS A 60 -11.68 -13.76 -43.33
CA HIS A 60 -12.73 -13.95 -44.33
C HIS A 60 -13.04 -15.45 -44.59
N THR A 61 -12.97 -16.33 -43.57
CA THR A 61 -13.37 -17.74 -43.73
C THR A 61 -13.63 -18.43 -42.38
N PRO A 62 -14.90 -18.67 -42.00
CA PRO A 62 -15.21 -19.25 -40.71
C PRO A 62 -15.07 -20.79 -40.76
N LYS A 63 -14.07 -21.34 -40.06
CA LYS A 63 -14.12 -22.73 -39.58
C LYS A 63 -14.53 -22.70 -38.12
N ALA A 64 -15.53 -23.49 -37.75
CA ALA A 64 -16.24 -23.47 -36.47
C ALA A 64 -15.39 -23.62 -35.18
N ARG A 65 -14.06 -23.83 -35.28
CA ARG A 65 -13.14 -23.93 -34.15
C ARG A 65 -12.52 -22.61 -33.69
N ASP A 66 -12.68 -21.51 -34.43
CA ASP A 66 -12.04 -20.23 -34.09
C ASP A 66 -12.87 -19.28 -33.21
N TRP A 67 -14.15 -19.62 -32.94
CA TRP A 67 -15.00 -18.83 -32.03
C TRP A 67 -14.46 -18.79 -30.58
N GLU A 68 -13.77 -19.84 -30.13
CA GLU A 68 -13.15 -19.87 -28.79
C GLU A 68 -11.92 -18.96 -28.66
N ARG A 69 -11.30 -18.55 -29.77
CA ARG A 69 -10.15 -17.64 -29.79
C ARG A 69 -10.53 -16.18 -30.08
N ALA A 70 -11.70 -15.94 -30.67
CA ALA A 70 -12.12 -14.62 -31.14
C ALA A 70 -12.61 -13.66 -30.04
N ASN A 71 -12.90 -14.15 -28.82
CA ASN A 71 -13.42 -13.36 -27.71
C ASN A 71 -12.44 -13.27 -26.53
N ARG A 72 -11.16 -12.95 -26.78
CA ARG A 72 -10.27 -12.52 -25.69
C ARG A 72 -10.48 -11.05 -25.43
N VAL A 73 -11.53 -10.76 -24.65
CA VAL A 73 -11.63 -9.48 -23.94
C VAL A 73 -10.62 -9.55 -22.81
N THR A 74 -9.47 -8.91 -22.99
CA THR A 74 -8.45 -8.80 -21.94
C THR A 74 -8.65 -7.49 -21.21
N VAL A 75 -8.68 -7.55 -19.87
CA VAL A 75 -8.60 -6.33 -19.07
C VAL A 75 -7.24 -5.71 -19.34
N ARG A 76 -7.23 -4.42 -19.69
CA ARG A 76 -6.04 -3.61 -19.89
C ARG A 76 -5.01 -3.88 -18.77
N ASP A 77 -3.84 -4.38 -19.15
CA ASP A 77 -2.85 -4.91 -18.21
C ASP A 77 -2.32 -3.83 -17.25
N ASP A 78 -2.24 -2.58 -17.73
CA ASP A 78 -1.87 -1.42 -16.94
C ASP A 78 -2.89 -1.13 -15.83
N LEU A 79 -4.20 -1.22 -16.11
CA LEU A 79 -5.25 -1.03 -15.10
C LEU A 79 -5.26 -2.16 -14.07
N ARG A 80 -4.93 -3.39 -14.49
CA ARG A 80 -4.76 -4.52 -13.57
C ARG A 80 -3.59 -4.27 -12.62
N MET A 81 -2.43 -3.88 -13.15
CA MET A 81 -1.26 -3.55 -12.33
C MET A 81 -1.54 -2.42 -11.34
N GLN A 82 -2.24 -1.37 -11.78
CA GLN A 82 -2.64 -0.26 -10.91
C GLN A 82 -3.57 -0.73 -9.78
N LEU A 83 -4.55 -1.59 -10.08
CA LEU A 83 -5.43 -2.13 -9.06
C LEU A 83 -4.67 -2.97 -8.03
N ASP A 84 -3.74 -3.81 -8.48
CA ASP A 84 -2.90 -4.64 -7.60
C ASP A 84 -2.04 -3.77 -6.67
N GLU A 85 -1.43 -2.69 -7.20
CA GLU A 85 -0.67 -1.72 -6.40
C GLU A 85 -1.55 -1.06 -5.33
N VAL A 86 -2.74 -0.58 -5.70
CA VAL A 86 -3.66 0.08 -4.77
C VAL A 86 -4.07 -0.89 -3.65
N LEU A 87 -4.42 -2.14 -4.00
CA LEU A 87 -4.78 -3.15 -3.01
C LEU A 87 -3.60 -3.51 -2.09
N HIS A 88 -2.38 -3.58 -2.64
CA HIS A 88 -1.17 -3.78 -1.86
C HIS A 88 -0.97 -2.65 -0.85
N LYS A 89 -1.06 -1.39 -1.29
CA LYS A 89 -0.88 -0.21 -0.45
C LYS A 89 -1.95 -0.09 0.64
N LEU A 90 -3.19 -0.43 0.33
CA LEU A 90 -4.26 -0.50 1.33
C LEU A 90 -3.95 -1.54 2.42
N LYS A 91 -3.50 -2.74 2.03
CA LYS A 91 -3.11 -3.78 2.97
C LYS A 91 -1.91 -3.36 3.82
N GLU A 92 -0.89 -2.79 3.18
CA GLU A 92 0.34 -2.33 3.83
C GLU A 92 0.02 -1.31 4.93
N HIS A 93 -0.67 -0.22 4.60
CA HIS A 93 -0.98 0.82 5.57
C HIS A 93 -1.96 0.35 6.66
N THR A 94 -2.88 -0.57 6.36
CA THR A 94 -3.75 -1.20 7.37
C THR A 94 -2.92 -2.00 8.37
N GLY A 95 -1.94 -2.79 7.89
CA GLY A 95 -1.03 -3.54 8.75
C GLY A 95 -0.19 -2.62 9.63
N ARG A 96 0.38 -1.55 9.06
CA ARG A 96 1.16 -0.56 9.80
C ARG A 96 0.35 0.16 10.88
N LEU A 97 -0.92 0.49 10.61
CA LEU A 97 -1.79 1.07 11.63
C LEU A 97 -1.95 0.16 12.85
N ALA A 98 -2.21 -1.13 12.62
CA ALA A 98 -2.36 -2.09 13.72
C ALA A 98 -1.05 -2.25 14.51
N GLU A 99 0.08 -2.28 13.80
CA GLU A 99 1.41 -2.37 14.41
C GLU A 99 1.69 -1.16 15.31
N TYR A 100 1.54 0.07 14.79
CA TYR A 100 1.77 1.29 15.57
C TYR A 100 0.76 1.48 16.70
N ASP A 101 -0.49 1.04 16.54
CA ASP A 101 -1.44 1.08 17.65
C ASP A 101 -1.02 0.14 18.79
N GLY A 102 -0.52 -1.06 18.46
CA GLY A 102 0.05 -1.97 19.45
C GLY A 102 1.21 -1.33 20.22
N TRP A 103 2.15 -0.70 19.51
CA TRP A 103 3.23 0.06 20.14
C TRP A 103 2.71 1.19 21.02
N ARG A 104 1.81 2.03 20.49
CA ARG A 104 1.21 3.15 21.21
C ARG A 104 0.53 2.69 22.50
N GLN A 105 -0.24 1.60 22.46
CA GLN A 105 -0.91 1.04 23.64
C GLN A 105 0.09 0.58 24.70
N MET A 106 1.09 -0.22 24.31
CA MET A 106 2.10 -0.75 25.23
C MET A 106 2.94 0.37 25.87
N LEU A 107 3.37 1.35 25.08
CA LEU A 107 4.17 2.47 25.53
C LEU A 107 3.38 3.44 26.41
N ALA A 108 2.12 3.73 26.06
CA ALA A 108 1.24 4.59 26.85
C ALA A 108 0.86 3.95 28.20
N ALA A 109 0.86 2.62 28.31
CA ALA A 109 0.64 1.93 29.57
C ALA A 109 1.84 2.05 30.54
N ASN A 110 3.03 2.43 30.05
CA ASN A 110 4.27 2.50 30.82
C ASN A 110 5.00 3.84 30.60
N PRO A 111 4.35 5.00 30.78
CA PRO A 111 4.79 6.27 30.20
C PRO A 111 6.16 6.76 30.71
N GLU A 112 6.55 6.41 31.93
CA GLU A 112 7.79 6.83 32.58
C GLU A 112 8.98 5.92 32.26
N ALA A 113 8.75 4.75 31.64
CA ALA A 113 9.82 3.85 31.25
C ALA A 113 10.79 4.55 30.29
N ARG A 114 12.09 4.29 30.46
CA ARG A 114 13.13 4.81 29.57
C ARG A 114 13.65 3.69 28.69
N LEU A 115 13.61 3.94 27.38
CA LEU A 115 14.03 3.00 26.35
C LEU A 115 15.18 3.62 25.57
N SER A 116 16.25 2.86 25.42
CA SER A 116 17.43 3.25 24.64
C SER A 116 17.25 2.77 23.22
N LEU A 117 17.25 3.69 22.26
CA LEU A 117 16.99 3.39 20.85
C LEU A 117 18.28 3.47 20.05
N ASP A 118 18.48 2.49 19.17
CA ASP A 118 19.47 2.59 18.12
C ASP A 118 18.93 3.40 16.92
N ILE A 119 19.71 3.49 15.84
CA ILE A 119 19.30 4.23 14.65
C ILE A 119 18.09 3.60 13.94
N ALA A 120 17.95 2.28 13.95
CA ALA A 120 16.85 1.59 13.28
C ALA A 120 15.54 1.84 14.03
N ASP A 121 15.56 1.72 15.35
CA ASP A 121 14.44 2.05 16.22
C ASP A 121 14.05 3.52 16.09
N TRP A 122 15.06 4.40 16.07
CA TRP A 122 14.82 5.83 15.91
C TRP A 122 14.15 6.14 14.56
N LEU A 123 14.64 5.56 13.47
CA LEU A 123 14.04 5.75 12.14
C LEU A 123 12.64 5.18 12.08
N TYR A 124 12.36 4.08 12.77
CA TYR A 124 11.03 3.50 12.85
C TYR A 124 10.03 4.49 13.47
N PHE A 125 10.34 5.10 14.62
CA PHE A 125 9.42 6.03 15.28
C PHE A 125 9.44 7.46 14.70
N PHE A 126 10.61 7.97 14.33
CA PHE A 126 10.83 9.40 14.04
C PHE A 126 11.34 9.71 12.63
N GLY A 127 11.82 8.71 11.88
CA GLY A 127 12.28 8.92 10.50
C GLY A 127 11.18 9.43 9.57
N GLU A 128 11.53 9.88 8.37
CA GLU A 128 10.47 10.22 7.40
C GLU A 128 9.71 8.95 6.97
N PRO A 129 8.37 8.96 6.96
CA PRO A 129 7.59 7.81 6.51
C PRO A 129 7.80 7.63 5.00
N ALA A 130 8.13 6.40 4.60
CA ALA A 130 8.31 5.98 3.20
C ALA A 130 6.98 5.58 2.53
#